data_AF-A0A537WQ46-F1
#
_entry.id   AF-A0A537WQ46-F1
#
_cell.length_a   1.000
_cell.length_b   1.000
_cell.length_c   1.000
_cell.angle_alpha   90.00
_cell.angle_beta   90.00
_cell.angle_gamma   90.00
#
_symmetry.space_group_name_H-M   'P 1'
#
loop_
_entity.id
_entity.type
_entity.pdbx_description
1 polymer ?
#
loop_
_entity_poly.entity_id
_entity_poly.type
_entity_poly.pdbx_seq_one_letter_code
_entity_poly.pdbx_strand_id
1 'polypeptide(L)'
;MTAISGAMLAPFARGGDIAGPQGSVFTVANESGTARTVSVTEFPVVAESNPFFQDLGINGRRCVTCHQPAENMTVSAAGVRARFDATGGTDPIFRTNDGSNSPLADVSTLEARLTAYSLLLSKGLIRVGLPIPADAEFELVAVNDPAGYAGNNANGNELSLFRRPLPATNLTFLSTVMWDGRETLQKGSSAAIHFDLIHQANSATQGHAEAPVPLDDATREAIFAYEMGLFTAQAFDCKAGALNAGGAQGGPEMLSTRTFTFGV
;
A
#
# COMPACT_ATOMS: atom_id res chain seq x y z
N MET A 1 -11.02 -15.33 42.54
CA MET A 1 -10.74 -15.55 41.12
C MET A 1 -10.55 -14.19 40.49
N THR A 2 -9.29 -13.79 40.34
CA THR A 2 -8.91 -12.44 39.89
C THR A 2 -8.47 -12.57 38.45
N ALA A 3 -9.27 -12.04 37.52
CA ALA A 3 -8.95 -12.04 36.09
C ALA A 3 -7.93 -10.92 35.82
N ILE A 4 -6.74 -11.30 35.40
CA ILE A 4 -5.72 -10.37 34.89
C ILE A 4 -6.01 -10.19 33.40
N SER A 5 -6.66 -9.09 33.04
CA SER A 5 -6.72 -8.62 31.66
C SER A 5 -5.35 -8.03 31.29
N GLY A 6 -4.51 -8.85 30.65
CA GLY A 6 -3.30 -8.37 30.00
C GLY A 6 -3.62 -7.76 28.65
N ALA A 7 -3.64 -6.44 28.56
CA ALA A 7 -3.59 -5.76 27.27
C ALA A 7 -2.19 -5.98 26.68
N MET A 8 -2.09 -6.78 25.61
CA MET A 8 -0.88 -6.84 24.81
C MET A 8 -0.72 -5.51 24.08
N LEU A 9 0.13 -4.65 24.62
CA LEU A 9 0.66 -3.51 23.88
C LEU A 9 1.51 -4.08 22.74
N ALA A 10 1.03 -3.93 21.50
CA ALA A 10 1.83 -4.22 20.32
C ALA A 10 3.08 -3.33 20.38
N PRO A 11 4.31 -3.88 20.27
CA PRO A 11 5.50 -3.08 20.31
C PRO A 11 5.49 -2.13 19.11
N PHE A 12 5.72 -0.84 19.37
CA PHE A 12 5.98 0.15 18.33
C PHE A 12 7.09 -0.36 17.42
N ALA A 13 6.83 -0.40 16.11
CA ALA A 13 7.81 -0.74 15.10
C ALA A 13 8.94 0.29 15.12
N ARG A 14 10.04 -0.02 15.80
CA ARG A 14 11.31 0.69 15.61
C ARG A 14 12.08 -0.06 14.53
N GLY A 15 11.96 0.41 13.28
CA GLY A 15 12.91 0.05 12.24
C GLY A 15 14.30 0.52 12.68
N GLY A 16 15.20 -0.43 12.91
CA GLY A 16 16.61 -0.16 13.21
C GLY A 16 17.45 -0.30 11.94
N ASP A 17 18.19 0.76 11.60
CA ASP A 17 19.09 0.80 10.46
C ASP A 17 20.26 -0.16 10.66
N ILE A 18 20.35 -1.19 9.81
CA ILE A 18 21.63 -1.79 9.45
C ILE A 18 21.90 -1.37 8.01
N ALA A 19 23.11 -0.88 7.73
CA ALA A 19 23.51 -0.51 6.38
C ALA A 19 23.39 -1.72 5.44
N GLY A 20 22.51 -1.62 4.46
CA GLY A 20 22.48 -2.50 3.29
C GLY A 20 23.48 -2.04 2.23
N PRO A 21 23.55 -2.74 1.09
CA PRO A 21 24.51 -2.45 0.02
C PRO A 21 24.41 -1.02 -0.55
N GLN A 22 23.22 -0.40 -0.47
CA GLN A 22 22.88 0.90 -1.09
C GLN A 22 22.24 1.89 -0.08
N GLY A 23 22.20 1.58 1.22
CA GLY A 23 21.59 2.43 2.26
C GLY A 23 20.71 1.67 3.27
N SER A 24 19.82 2.39 3.96
CA SER A 24 19.00 1.91 5.10
C SER A 24 18.13 0.70 4.73
N VAL A 25 18.35 -0.42 5.42
CA VAL A 25 17.47 -1.60 5.44
C VAL A 25 16.38 -1.37 6.47
N PHE A 26 15.13 -1.71 6.15
CA PHE A 26 14.04 -1.68 7.13
C PHE A 26 13.81 -3.06 7.70
N THR A 27 14.01 -3.23 9.01
CA THR A 27 13.62 -4.45 9.73
C THR A 27 12.43 -4.14 10.64
N VAL A 28 11.32 -4.84 10.43
CA VAL A 28 10.05 -4.60 11.12
C VAL A 28 9.68 -5.83 11.93
N ALA A 29 9.38 -5.65 13.21
CA ALA A 29 8.91 -6.73 14.06
C ALA A 29 7.50 -7.19 13.63
N ASN A 30 7.25 -8.48 13.72
CA ASN A 30 5.93 -9.07 13.55
C ASN A 30 5.70 -10.17 14.59
N GLU A 31 4.50 -10.76 14.58
CA GLU A 31 4.09 -11.76 15.58
C GLU A 31 4.99 -13.00 15.66
N SER A 32 5.74 -13.29 14.60
CA SER A 32 6.63 -14.46 14.51
C SER A 32 8.12 -14.09 14.61
N GLY A 33 8.50 -12.81 14.67
CA GLY A 33 9.89 -12.38 14.68
C GLY A 33 10.08 -11.07 13.95
N THR A 34 10.82 -11.06 12.84
CA THR A 34 11.04 -9.84 12.05
C THR A 34 10.99 -10.10 10.54
N ALA A 35 10.27 -9.23 9.83
CA ALA A 35 10.39 -9.06 8.38
C ALA A 35 11.44 -8.00 8.06
N ARG A 36 12.00 -8.06 6.86
CA ARG A 36 13.00 -7.11 6.38
C ARG A 36 12.72 -6.72 4.94
N THR A 37 12.87 -5.43 4.64
CA THR A 37 12.88 -4.85 3.29
C THR A 37 14.29 -4.37 2.95
N VAL A 38 14.79 -4.76 1.79
CA VAL A 38 16.07 -4.32 1.21
C VAL A 38 15.84 -3.72 -0.18
N SER A 39 16.79 -2.89 -0.64
CA SER A 39 16.85 -2.42 -2.02
C SER A 39 18.12 -2.94 -2.70
N VAL A 40 18.01 -3.35 -3.96
CA VAL A 40 19.14 -3.76 -4.81
C VAL A 40 19.45 -2.78 -5.95
N THR A 41 18.70 -1.68 -6.04
CA THR A 41 18.95 -0.61 -7.01
C THR A 41 19.78 0.49 -6.39
N GLU A 42 20.09 1.55 -7.15
CA GLU A 42 20.82 2.72 -6.67
C GLU A 42 20.07 3.53 -5.60
N PHE A 43 18.80 3.24 -5.38
CA PHE A 43 17.97 3.91 -4.37
C PHE A 43 17.99 3.14 -3.04
N PRO A 44 18.13 3.81 -1.89
CA PRO A 44 17.87 3.20 -0.59
C PRO A 44 16.38 2.86 -0.43
N VAL A 45 16.01 2.08 0.59
CA VAL A 45 14.59 1.79 0.89
C VAL A 45 13.82 3.08 1.26
N VAL A 46 14.48 4.06 1.88
CA VAL A 46 13.93 5.42 2.06
C VAL A 46 14.66 6.36 1.12
N ALA A 47 14.10 6.54 -0.07
CA ALA A 47 14.69 7.33 -1.14
C ALA A 47 13.98 8.68 -1.28
N GLU A 48 14.21 9.61 -0.35
CA GLU A 48 13.50 10.92 -0.32
C GLU A 48 13.62 11.71 -1.63
N SER A 49 14.70 11.53 -2.39
CA SER A 49 14.90 12.15 -3.70
C SER A 49 14.15 11.47 -4.85
N ASN A 50 13.69 10.22 -4.69
CA ASN A 50 12.92 9.53 -5.72
C ASN A 50 11.47 10.06 -5.75
N PRO A 51 10.83 10.20 -6.94
CA PRO A 51 9.47 10.72 -7.03
C PRO A 51 8.42 9.94 -6.21
N PHE A 52 8.66 8.67 -5.87
CA PHE A 52 7.82 7.89 -4.95
C PHE A 52 7.63 8.56 -3.57
N PHE A 53 8.58 9.39 -3.15
CA PHE A 53 8.58 10.10 -1.86
C PHE A 53 8.21 11.58 -1.98
N GLN A 54 7.91 12.06 -3.19
CA GLN A 54 7.59 13.45 -3.46
C GLN A 54 6.07 13.67 -3.57
N ASP A 55 5.63 14.91 -3.35
CA ASP A 55 4.25 15.30 -3.61
C ASP A 55 4.10 15.61 -5.10
N LEU A 56 3.45 14.68 -5.80
CA LEU A 56 3.21 14.74 -7.25
C LEU A 56 1.76 15.12 -7.57
N GLY A 57 0.95 15.38 -6.53
CA GLY A 57 -0.46 15.71 -6.65
C GLY A 57 -0.76 17.11 -6.13
N ILE A 58 -1.99 17.29 -5.64
CA ILE A 58 -2.47 18.58 -5.11
C ILE A 58 -2.97 18.49 -3.67
N ASN A 59 -2.97 17.28 -3.09
CA ASN A 59 -3.55 17.02 -1.77
C ASN A 59 -2.52 16.51 -0.74
N GLY A 60 -1.21 16.61 -1.02
CA GLY A 60 -0.15 16.18 -0.11
C GLY A 60 0.05 14.66 -0.02
N ARG A 61 -0.77 13.86 -0.72
CA ARG A 61 -0.61 12.41 -0.77
C ARG A 61 0.56 12.07 -1.67
N ARG A 62 1.44 11.24 -1.15
CA ARG A 62 2.62 10.68 -1.82
C ARG A 62 2.50 9.16 -1.85
N CYS A 63 3.17 8.46 -2.75
CA CYS A 63 3.15 6.98 -2.78
C CYS A 63 3.53 6.39 -1.41
N VAL A 64 4.61 6.91 -0.81
CA VAL A 64 5.06 6.53 0.53
C VAL A 64 4.03 6.76 1.64
N THR A 65 3.02 7.63 1.44
CA THR A 65 1.95 7.84 2.43
C THR A 65 1.18 6.54 2.70
N CYS A 66 1.03 5.68 1.68
CA CYS A 66 0.39 4.36 1.78
C CYS A 66 1.38 3.20 1.74
N HIS A 67 2.55 3.39 1.12
CA HIS A 67 3.54 2.33 0.97
C HIS A 67 4.71 2.58 1.93
N GLN A 68 4.44 2.43 3.24
CA GLN A 68 5.38 2.80 4.29
C GLN A 68 6.45 1.71 4.47
N PRO A 69 7.75 2.04 4.41
CA PRO A 69 8.82 1.07 4.70
C PRO A 69 8.72 0.41 6.07
N ALA A 70 8.33 1.18 7.09
CA ALA A 70 8.13 0.69 8.46
C ALA A 70 6.95 -0.31 8.58
N GLU A 71 6.16 -0.46 7.52
CA GLU A 71 5.03 -1.38 7.44
C GLU A 71 5.19 -2.33 6.25
N ASN A 72 6.44 -2.63 5.85
CA ASN A 72 6.77 -3.53 4.73
C ASN A 72 6.17 -3.06 3.38
N MET A 73 6.30 -1.77 3.09
CA MET A 73 5.84 -1.11 1.84
C MET A 73 4.32 -1.12 1.63
N THR A 74 3.54 -1.24 2.70
CA THR A 74 2.07 -1.12 2.71
C THR A 74 1.63 -0.21 3.88
N VAL A 75 0.36 -0.30 4.31
CA VAL A 75 -0.15 0.28 5.55
C VAL A 75 -0.54 -0.79 6.55
N SER A 76 -0.48 -0.47 7.84
CA SER A 76 -1.15 -1.23 8.90
C SER A 76 -2.21 -0.38 9.60
N ALA A 77 -3.23 -1.03 10.16
CA ALA A 77 -4.23 -0.32 10.96
C ALA A 77 -3.60 0.39 12.16
N ALA A 78 -2.55 -0.20 12.76
CA ALA A 78 -1.83 0.37 13.88
C ALA A 78 -1.07 1.65 13.49
N GLY A 79 -0.34 1.65 12.37
CA GLY A 79 0.37 2.82 11.88
C GLY A 79 -0.58 3.94 11.43
N VAL A 80 -1.67 3.58 10.77
CA VAL A 80 -2.74 4.55 10.45
C VAL A 80 -3.33 5.17 11.72
N ARG A 81 -3.64 4.37 12.76
CA ARG A 81 -4.12 4.88 14.05
C ARG A 81 -3.11 5.85 14.67
N ALA A 82 -1.83 5.48 14.69
CA ALA A 82 -0.78 6.34 15.25
C ALA A 82 -0.71 7.70 14.53
N ARG A 83 -0.86 7.72 13.20
CA ARG A 83 -0.91 8.96 12.42
C ARG A 83 -2.16 9.79 12.71
N PHE A 84 -3.30 9.13 12.92
CA PHE A 84 -4.52 9.81 13.33
C PHE A 84 -4.33 10.49 14.69
N ASP A 85 -3.80 9.76 15.67
CA ASP A 85 -3.61 10.28 17.02
C ASP A 85 -2.61 11.45 17.02
N ALA A 86 -1.57 11.39 16.18
CA ALA A 86 -0.58 12.46 16.03
C ALA A 86 -1.12 13.72 15.33
N THR A 87 -2.07 13.58 14.40
CA THR A 87 -2.49 14.69 13.52
C THR A 87 -3.95 15.11 13.71
N GLY A 88 -4.69 14.41 14.55
CA GLY A 88 -6.13 14.54 14.68
C GLY A 88 -6.87 14.24 13.37
N GLY A 89 -6.33 13.34 12.53
CA GLY A 89 -6.90 12.96 11.24
C GLY A 89 -6.65 13.94 10.10
N THR A 90 -5.56 14.71 10.13
CA THR A 90 -5.21 15.69 9.09
C THR A 90 -4.01 15.29 8.23
N ASP A 91 -3.33 14.20 8.58
CA ASP A 91 -2.33 13.58 7.73
C ASP A 91 -2.91 13.29 6.31
N PRO A 92 -2.13 13.44 5.22
CA PRO A 92 -2.59 13.16 3.86
C PRO A 92 -3.25 11.81 3.58
N ILE A 93 -3.12 10.76 4.44
CA ILE A 93 -3.98 9.55 4.30
C ILE A 93 -5.46 9.81 4.49
N PHE A 94 -5.79 10.81 5.31
CA PHE A 94 -7.13 11.10 5.75
C PHE A 94 -7.77 12.09 4.78
N ARG A 95 -8.27 11.56 3.67
CA ARG A 95 -8.94 12.33 2.61
C ARG A 95 -10.28 11.70 2.27
N THR A 96 -11.21 12.50 1.78
CA THR A 96 -12.56 12.02 1.45
C THR A 96 -12.63 11.31 0.10
N ASN A 97 -11.73 11.62 -0.85
CA ASN A 97 -11.69 10.93 -2.13
C ASN A 97 -11.58 9.39 -1.98
N ASP A 98 -10.71 8.91 -1.08
CA ASP A 98 -10.43 7.48 -0.89
C ASP A 98 -10.22 7.01 0.56
N GLY A 99 -9.82 7.88 1.49
CA GLY A 99 -9.45 7.50 2.85
C GLY A 99 -10.64 7.31 3.78
N SER A 100 -11.76 7.99 3.50
CA SER A 100 -13.01 7.87 4.24
C SER A 100 -13.89 6.74 3.70
N ASN A 101 -14.83 6.30 4.54
CA ASN A 101 -15.84 5.32 4.18
C ASN A 101 -16.75 5.81 3.02
N SER A 102 -16.88 7.13 2.87
CA SER A 102 -17.69 7.78 1.85
C SER A 102 -17.06 9.12 1.46
N PRO A 103 -17.07 9.51 0.17
CA PRO A 103 -16.59 10.82 -0.24
C PRO A 103 -17.44 11.98 0.23
N LEU A 104 -18.62 11.69 0.80
CA LEU A 104 -19.51 12.67 1.42
C LEU A 104 -19.39 12.69 2.96
N ALA A 105 -18.45 11.92 3.52
CA ALA A 105 -18.30 11.82 4.98
C ALA A 105 -17.93 13.18 5.60
N ASP A 106 -18.56 13.50 6.73
CA ASP A 106 -18.22 14.69 7.51
C ASP A 106 -16.84 14.51 8.17
N VAL A 107 -15.96 15.49 7.95
CA VAL A 107 -14.60 15.54 8.49
C VAL A 107 -14.34 16.86 9.25
N SER A 108 -15.39 17.62 9.55
CA SER A 108 -15.33 18.96 10.15
C SER A 108 -14.79 18.95 11.58
N THR A 109 -15.08 17.90 12.35
CA THR A 109 -14.62 17.74 13.74
C THR A 109 -13.73 16.51 13.90
N LEU A 110 -12.99 16.44 15.01
CA LEU A 110 -12.18 15.26 15.34
C LEU A 110 -13.03 13.98 15.44
N GLU A 111 -14.22 14.08 16.07
CA GLU A 111 -15.16 12.96 16.22
C GLU A 111 -15.75 12.54 14.87
N ALA A 112 -16.09 13.52 14.02
CA ALA A 112 -16.53 13.25 12.65
C ALA A 112 -15.45 12.50 11.86
N ARG A 113 -14.18 12.94 11.95
CA ARG A 113 -13.04 12.26 11.31
C ARG A 113 -12.82 10.84 11.82
N LEU A 114 -12.99 10.58 13.13
CA LEU A 114 -12.92 9.21 13.66
C LEU A 114 -13.96 8.29 13.01
N THR A 115 -15.17 8.79 12.79
CA THR A 115 -16.26 8.04 12.15
C THR A 115 -16.00 7.88 10.65
N ALA A 116 -15.66 8.98 9.97
CA ALA A 116 -15.40 9.03 8.54
C ALA A 116 -14.28 8.07 8.11
N TYR A 117 -13.20 7.97 8.88
CA TYR A 117 -12.03 7.15 8.56
C TYR A 117 -12.04 5.79 9.28
N SER A 118 -13.18 5.35 9.82
CA SER A 118 -13.22 4.17 10.70
C SER A 118 -12.73 2.87 10.06
N LEU A 119 -12.97 2.61 8.76
CA LEU A 119 -12.42 1.43 8.07
C LEU A 119 -10.91 1.54 7.84
N LEU A 120 -10.42 2.75 7.55
CA LEU A 120 -8.99 3.01 7.43
C LEU A 120 -8.29 2.83 8.79
N LEU A 121 -8.85 3.38 9.87
CA LEU A 121 -8.30 3.28 11.23
C LEU A 121 -8.32 1.87 11.81
N SER A 122 -9.38 1.10 11.56
CA SER A 122 -9.56 -0.22 12.17
C SER A 122 -8.97 -1.36 11.34
N LYS A 123 -8.89 -1.20 10.01
CA LYS A 123 -8.51 -2.27 9.09
C LYS A 123 -7.43 -1.88 8.08
N GLY A 124 -7.06 -0.61 7.98
CA GLY A 124 -6.11 -0.12 6.98
C GLY A 124 -6.68 -0.19 5.56
N LEU A 125 -8.00 -0.05 5.40
CA LEU A 125 -8.68 -0.14 4.10
C LEU A 125 -8.97 1.26 3.55
N ILE A 126 -8.64 1.48 2.28
CA ILE A 126 -9.09 2.64 1.50
C ILE A 126 -10.31 2.25 0.66
N ARG A 127 -11.17 3.23 0.39
CA ARG A 127 -12.31 3.12 -0.50
C ARG A 127 -11.85 3.26 -1.96
N VAL A 128 -12.34 2.38 -2.80
CA VAL A 128 -12.22 2.46 -4.26
C VAL A 128 -13.61 2.35 -4.85
N GLY A 129 -14.04 3.44 -5.49
CA GLY A 129 -15.25 3.47 -6.27
C GLY A 129 -15.10 2.72 -7.57
N LEU A 130 -16.04 1.84 -7.90
CA LEU A 130 -16.11 1.21 -9.23
C LEU A 130 -17.47 1.39 -9.86
N PRO A 131 -17.54 1.92 -11.10
CA PRO A 131 -18.80 1.96 -11.82
C PRO A 131 -19.24 0.53 -12.15
N ILE A 132 -20.56 0.33 -12.25
CA ILE A 132 -21.07 -0.87 -12.91
C ILE A 132 -20.74 -0.78 -14.40
N PRO A 133 -20.09 -1.79 -15.00
CA PRO A 133 -19.80 -1.79 -16.43
C PRO A 133 -21.06 -1.62 -17.28
N ALA A 134 -20.96 -0.91 -18.40
CA ALA A 134 -22.10 -0.68 -19.29
C ALA A 134 -22.64 -1.97 -19.93
N ASP A 135 -21.79 -2.99 -20.03
CA ASP A 135 -22.06 -4.33 -20.54
C ASP A 135 -22.26 -5.37 -19.43
N ALA A 136 -22.51 -4.94 -18.19
CA ALA A 136 -22.77 -5.86 -17.09
C ALA A 136 -23.99 -6.76 -17.37
N GLU A 137 -23.80 -8.08 -17.24
CA GLU A 137 -24.88 -9.09 -17.31
C GLU A 137 -25.69 -9.18 -16.00
N PHE A 138 -25.59 -8.15 -15.15
CA PHE A 138 -26.30 -8.03 -13.88
C PHE A 138 -26.74 -6.58 -13.66
N GLU A 139 -27.75 -6.39 -12.80
CA GLU A 139 -28.22 -5.08 -12.36
C GLU A 139 -28.08 -4.92 -10.84
N LEU A 140 -27.86 -3.68 -10.40
CA LEU A 140 -27.87 -3.32 -8.98
C LEU A 140 -29.29 -2.92 -8.57
N VAL A 141 -30.04 -3.88 -8.01
CA VAL A 141 -31.46 -3.68 -7.66
C VAL A 141 -31.69 -2.99 -6.32
N ALA A 142 -30.76 -3.13 -5.38
CA ALA A 142 -30.85 -2.54 -4.04
C ALA A 142 -29.48 -2.46 -3.37
N VAL A 143 -29.32 -1.51 -2.45
CA VAL A 143 -28.10 -1.34 -1.63
C VAL A 143 -28.48 -1.16 -0.17
N ASN A 144 -27.74 -1.81 0.73
CA ASN A 144 -27.72 -1.50 2.15
C ASN A 144 -26.29 -1.05 2.52
N ASP A 145 -26.03 0.25 2.42
CA ASP A 145 -24.73 0.84 2.65
C ASP A 145 -24.78 1.85 3.80
N PRO A 146 -24.24 1.51 4.98
CA PRO A 146 -24.15 2.44 6.10
C PRO A 146 -23.34 3.72 5.81
N ALA A 147 -22.43 3.68 4.83
CA ALA A 147 -21.64 4.85 4.43
C ALA A 147 -22.37 5.75 3.40
N GLY A 148 -23.46 5.26 2.82
CA GLY A 148 -24.40 6.02 1.99
C GLY A 148 -23.86 6.49 0.65
N TYR A 149 -22.91 5.77 0.04
CA TYR A 149 -22.36 6.15 -1.27
C TYR A 149 -22.40 5.05 -2.34
N ALA A 150 -22.43 3.78 -1.94
CA ALA A 150 -22.69 2.70 -2.88
C ALA A 150 -24.14 2.78 -3.41
N GLY A 151 -24.33 2.51 -4.69
CA GLY A 151 -25.62 2.57 -5.37
C GLY A 151 -25.72 3.70 -6.37
N ASN A 152 -26.98 4.07 -6.65
CA ASN A 152 -27.30 5.16 -7.55
C ASN A 152 -27.01 6.50 -6.86
N ASN A 153 -25.91 7.14 -7.24
CA ASN A 153 -25.49 8.43 -6.73
C ASN A 153 -25.30 9.43 -7.90
N ALA A 154 -24.81 10.64 -7.61
CA ALA A 154 -24.63 11.68 -8.63
C ALA A 154 -23.69 11.28 -9.79
N ASN A 155 -22.87 10.25 -9.61
CA ASN A 155 -21.93 9.71 -10.61
C ASN A 155 -22.46 8.44 -11.32
N GLY A 156 -23.74 8.08 -11.09
CA GLY A 156 -24.36 6.86 -11.61
C GLY A 156 -24.34 5.71 -10.59
N ASN A 157 -24.50 4.48 -11.06
CA ASN A 157 -24.42 3.29 -10.21
C ASN A 157 -22.95 2.95 -9.91
N GLU A 158 -22.53 3.14 -8.66
CA GLU A 158 -21.15 2.85 -8.19
C GLU A 158 -21.16 1.85 -7.03
N LEU A 159 -20.18 0.95 -7.02
CA LEU A 159 -19.86 0.10 -5.87
C LEU A 159 -18.72 0.73 -5.07
N SER A 160 -18.86 0.81 -3.75
CA SER A 160 -17.76 1.17 -2.85
C SER A 160 -17.05 -0.08 -2.36
N LEU A 161 -15.84 -0.34 -2.87
CA LEU A 161 -15.01 -1.45 -2.45
C LEU A 161 -13.94 -0.98 -1.47
N PHE A 162 -13.61 -1.81 -0.48
CA PHE A 162 -12.64 -1.47 0.55
C PHE A 162 -11.48 -2.46 0.52
N ARG A 163 -10.27 -1.96 0.29
CA ARG A 163 -9.07 -2.79 0.20
C ARG A 163 -7.88 -2.09 0.80
N ARG A 164 -6.96 -2.89 1.34
CA ARG A 164 -5.65 -2.38 1.78
C ARG A 164 -4.78 -2.14 0.55
N PRO A 165 -4.03 -1.02 0.49
CA PRO A 165 -2.95 -0.85 -0.48
C PRO A 165 -2.03 -2.07 -0.53
N LEU A 166 -1.79 -2.62 -1.72
CA LEU A 166 -0.85 -3.73 -1.88
C LEU A 166 0.58 -3.28 -1.53
N PRO A 167 1.44 -4.17 -1.02
CA PRO A 167 2.83 -3.83 -0.82
C PRO A 167 3.52 -3.43 -2.13
N ALA A 168 4.24 -2.31 -2.15
CA ALA A 168 5.10 -1.89 -3.27
C ALA A 168 6.51 -2.49 -3.13
N THR A 169 6.58 -3.82 -3.09
CA THR A 169 7.82 -4.60 -2.95
C THR A 169 7.58 -6.01 -3.51
N ASN A 170 8.65 -6.71 -3.90
CA ASN A 170 8.60 -8.00 -4.59
C ASN A 170 7.89 -7.93 -5.95
N LEU A 171 7.80 -6.73 -6.56
CA LEU A 171 7.04 -6.53 -7.80
C LEU A 171 7.67 -7.25 -9.00
N THR A 172 8.97 -7.57 -8.95
CA THR A 172 9.65 -8.37 -9.98
C THR A 172 9.09 -9.77 -10.17
N PHE A 173 8.31 -10.27 -9.21
CA PHE A 173 7.66 -11.58 -9.26
C PHE A 173 6.21 -11.53 -9.74
N LEU A 174 5.70 -10.34 -10.10
CA LEU A 174 4.33 -10.20 -10.56
C LEU A 174 4.16 -10.70 -11.99
N SER A 175 3.00 -11.31 -12.23
CA SER A 175 2.45 -11.55 -13.57
C SER A 175 1.18 -10.74 -13.84
N THR A 176 0.66 -10.06 -12.82
CA THR A 176 -0.54 -9.20 -12.86
C THR A 176 -0.40 -8.07 -11.85
N VAL A 177 -0.98 -6.90 -12.14
CA VAL A 177 -0.95 -5.70 -11.30
C VAL A 177 -2.36 -5.44 -10.74
N MET A 178 -2.43 -5.16 -9.43
CA MET A 178 -3.63 -5.19 -8.59
C MET A 178 -4.23 -6.60 -8.38
N TRP A 179 -4.96 -6.76 -7.27
CA TRP A 179 -5.59 -8.02 -6.85
C TRP A 179 -6.46 -8.68 -7.92
N ASP A 180 -7.10 -7.87 -8.76
CA ASP A 180 -8.05 -8.27 -9.78
C ASP A 180 -7.52 -8.09 -11.21
N GLY A 181 -6.21 -7.78 -11.34
CA GLY A 181 -5.57 -7.60 -12.64
C GLY A 181 -6.10 -6.40 -13.45
N ARG A 182 -6.80 -5.45 -12.81
CA ARG A 182 -7.38 -4.29 -13.51
C ARG A 182 -6.34 -3.39 -14.18
N GLU A 183 -5.12 -3.37 -13.63
CA GLU A 183 -3.98 -2.64 -14.17
C GLU A 183 -3.12 -3.55 -15.08
N THR A 184 -3.56 -4.78 -15.36
CA THR A 184 -2.89 -5.68 -16.31
C THR A 184 -3.45 -5.50 -17.71
N LEU A 185 -2.91 -4.51 -18.41
CA LEU A 185 -3.40 -4.03 -19.69
C LEU A 185 -2.75 -4.78 -20.87
N GLN A 186 -1.52 -5.26 -20.72
CA GLN A 186 -0.80 -6.03 -21.75
C GLN A 186 -0.71 -7.53 -21.43
N LYS A 187 -1.86 -8.18 -21.23
CA LYS A 187 -1.94 -9.61 -20.88
C LYS A 187 -1.12 -10.49 -21.85
N GLY A 188 -0.26 -11.35 -21.30
CA GLY A 188 0.54 -12.32 -22.06
C GLY A 188 1.82 -11.78 -22.70
N SER A 189 2.20 -10.52 -22.44
CA SER A 189 3.48 -9.95 -22.87
C SER A 189 4.55 -10.07 -21.77
N SER A 190 5.81 -10.33 -22.16
CA SER A 190 6.95 -10.29 -21.23
C SER A 190 7.28 -8.86 -20.76
N ALA A 191 6.85 -7.84 -21.50
CA ALA A 191 6.97 -6.43 -21.13
C ALA A 191 5.78 -5.90 -20.30
N ALA A 192 4.79 -6.75 -20.02
CA ALA A 192 3.51 -6.32 -19.42
C ALA A 192 3.70 -5.58 -18.10
N ILE A 193 4.53 -6.11 -17.21
CA ILE A 193 4.71 -5.54 -15.86
C ILE A 193 5.31 -4.14 -15.88
N HIS A 194 6.23 -3.85 -16.81
CA HIS A 194 6.78 -2.50 -16.95
C HIS A 194 5.68 -1.51 -17.35
N PHE A 195 4.95 -1.80 -18.44
CA PHE A 195 3.84 -0.96 -18.89
C PHE A 195 2.76 -0.81 -17.81
N ASP A 196 2.36 -1.91 -17.19
CA ASP A 196 1.28 -1.98 -16.21
C ASP A 196 1.61 -1.19 -14.93
N LEU A 197 2.83 -1.30 -14.39
CA LEU A 197 3.25 -0.55 -13.20
C LEU A 197 3.43 0.95 -13.50
N ILE A 198 3.98 1.30 -14.66
CA ILE A 198 4.13 2.69 -15.09
C ILE A 198 2.76 3.34 -15.37
N HIS A 199 1.79 2.58 -15.89
CA HIS A 199 0.39 3.02 -15.97
C HIS A 199 -0.22 3.19 -14.58
N GLN A 200 -0.02 2.21 -13.68
CA GLN A 200 -0.54 2.27 -12.32
C GLN A 200 0.02 3.46 -11.53
N ALA A 201 1.32 3.76 -11.64
CA ALA A 201 1.93 4.92 -10.98
C ALA A 201 1.23 6.23 -11.37
N ASN A 202 0.88 6.37 -12.65
CA ASN A 202 0.11 7.51 -13.14
C ASN A 202 -1.33 7.51 -12.60
N SER A 203 -2.09 6.42 -12.77
CA SER A 203 -3.48 6.30 -12.32
C SER A 203 -3.62 6.49 -10.80
N ALA A 204 -2.69 5.96 -10.02
CA ALA A 204 -2.64 6.12 -8.57
C ALA A 204 -2.38 7.58 -8.18
N THR A 205 -1.50 8.28 -8.89
CA THR A 205 -1.21 9.69 -8.63
C THR A 205 -2.41 10.59 -8.98
N GLN A 206 -3.08 10.33 -10.10
CA GLN A 206 -4.28 11.07 -10.48
C GLN A 206 -5.49 10.76 -9.59
N GLY A 207 -5.65 9.51 -9.14
CA GLY A 207 -6.78 9.11 -8.30
C GLY A 207 -6.59 9.44 -6.82
N HIS A 208 -5.48 9.02 -6.23
CA HIS A 208 -5.24 9.13 -4.79
C HIS A 208 -4.65 10.48 -4.38
N ALA A 209 -3.70 11.00 -5.19
CA ALA A 209 -3.09 12.31 -4.96
C ALA A 209 -3.76 13.46 -5.72
N GLU A 210 -4.80 13.14 -6.52
CA GLU A 210 -5.61 14.10 -7.27
C GLU A 210 -4.80 14.94 -8.26
N ALA A 211 -3.70 14.39 -8.80
CA ALA A 211 -2.89 15.08 -9.79
C ALA A 211 -3.73 15.45 -11.02
N PRO A 212 -3.72 16.73 -11.45
CA PRO A 212 -4.62 17.22 -12.51
C PRO A 212 -4.17 16.79 -13.91
N VAL A 213 -2.89 16.41 -14.07
CA VAL A 213 -2.30 15.97 -15.33
C VAL A 213 -1.52 14.68 -15.10
N PRO A 214 -1.35 13.86 -16.15
CA PRO A 214 -0.51 12.67 -16.05
C PRO A 214 0.94 13.01 -15.70
N LEU A 215 1.61 12.08 -15.01
CA LEU A 215 3.05 12.12 -14.79
C LEU A 215 3.81 12.03 -16.12
N ASP A 216 4.94 12.73 -16.23
CA ASP A 216 5.85 12.52 -17.35
C ASP A 216 6.54 11.14 -17.30
N ASP A 217 7.05 10.69 -18.44
CA ASP A 217 7.61 9.34 -18.56
C ASP A 217 8.87 9.17 -17.70
N ALA A 218 9.71 10.19 -17.57
CA ALA A 218 10.93 10.12 -16.75
C ALA A 218 10.60 9.88 -15.26
N THR A 219 9.54 10.55 -14.76
CA THR A 219 9.04 10.37 -13.40
C THR A 219 8.50 8.96 -13.19
N ARG A 220 7.74 8.43 -14.15
CA ARG A 220 7.17 7.08 -14.07
C ARG A 220 8.25 6.01 -14.11
N GLU A 221 9.27 6.16 -14.95
CA GLU A 221 10.42 5.27 -15.01
C GLU A 221 11.23 5.28 -13.71
N ALA A 222 11.43 6.46 -13.09
CA ALA A 222 12.12 6.56 -11.81
C ALA A 222 11.36 5.87 -10.67
N ILE A 223 10.03 5.95 -10.67
CA ILE A 223 9.16 5.22 -9.73
C ILE A 223 9.29 3.71 -9.96
N PHE A 224 9.13 3.25 -11.19
CA PHE A 224 9.25 1.84 -11.56
C PHE A 224 10.61 1.26 -11.15
N ALA A 225 11.70 1.95 -11.47
CA ALA A 225 13.06 1.52 -11.13
C ALA A 225 13.25 1.37 -9.62
N TYR A 226 12.66 2.26 -8.82
CA TYR A 226 12.66 2.14 -7.36
C TYR A 226 11.87 0.91 -6.89
N GLU A 227 10.61 0.77 -7.32
CA GLU A 227 9.72 -0.31 -6.85
C GLU A 227 10.24 -1.70 -7.21
N MET A 228 10.84 -1.85 -8.40
CA MET A 228 11.43 -3.11 -8.87
C MET A 228 12.69 -3.52 -8.10
N GLY A 229 13.31 -2.58 -7.38
CA GLY A 229 14.48 -2.83 -6.54
C GLY A 229 14.17 -3.36 -5.16
N LEU A 230 12.91 -3.34 -4.72
CA LEU A 230 12.55 -3.60 -3.33
C LEU A 230 12.18 -5.06 -3.09
N PHE A 231 12.86 -5.70 -2.15
CA PHE A 231 12.60 -7.09 -1.74
C PHE A 231 12.26 -7.16 -0.27
N THR A 232 11.17 -7.84 0.06
CA THR A 232 10.69 -8.00 1.43
C THR A 232 10.41 -9.46 1.75
N ALA A 233 10.96 -9.95 2.86
CA ALA A 233 10.67 -11.30 3.36
C ALA A 233 10.86 -11.39 4.88
N GLN A 234 10.36 -12.47 5.48
CA GLN A 234 10.73 -12.83 6.84
C GLN A 234 12.24 -13.08 6.91
N ALA A 235 12.93 -12.43 7.85
CA ALA A 235 14.37 -12.59 8.05
C ALA A 235 14.70 -13.44 9.28
N PHE A 236 13.84 -13.38 10.30
CA PHE A 236 14.04 -14.08 11.56
C PHE A 236 12.70 -14.58 12.09
N ASP A 237 12.67 -15.82 12.58
CA ASP A 237 11.55 -16.38 13.31
C ASP A 237 11.95 -16.69 14.76
N CYS A 238 11.06 -16.44 15.72
CA CYS A 238 11.33 -16.61 17.15
C CYS A 238 11.65 -18.07 17.54
N LYS A 239 11.19 -19.06 16.78
CA LYS A 239 11.46 -20.49 17.02
C LYS A 239 12.59 -21.01 16.14
N ALA A 240 12.60 -20.65 14.86
CA ALA A 240 13.59 -21.15 13.89
C ALA A 240 14.91 -20.35 13.90
N GLY A 241 14.92 -19.15 14.47
CA GLY A 241 16.06 -18.24 14.45
C GLY A 241 16.20 -17.51 13.11
N ALA A 242 17.44 -17.18 12.74
CA ALA A 242 17.72 -16.51 11.47
C ALA A 242 17.44 -17.43 10.28
N LEU A 243 16.63 -16.97 9.33
CA LEU A 243 16.14 -17.81 8.22
C LEU A 243 17.16 -17.99 7.09
N ASN A 244 18.35 -17.39 7.23
CA ASN A 244 19.50 -17.55 6.33
C ASN A 244 20.70 -18.24 7.03
N ALA A 245 20.51 -18.79 8.23
CA ALA A 245 21.55 -19.51 8.95
C ALA A 245 21.54 -21.02 8.64
N GLY A 246 22.65 -21.71 8.93
CA GLY A 246 22.71 -23.19 8.84
C GLY A 246 22.50 -23.78 7.44
N GLY A 247 22.74 -23.00 6.38
CA GLY A 247 22.49 -23.41 4.99
C GLY A 247 21.09 -23.10 4.47
N ALA A 248 20.20 -22.52 5.28
CA ALA A 248 18.92 -22.02 4.84
C ALA A 248 19.06 -20.81 3.90
N GLN A 249 18.06 -20.61 3.02
CA GLN A 249 18.08 -19.60 1.97
C GLN A 249 16.87 -18.63 2.08
N GLY A 250 16.40 -18.37 3.29
CA GLY A 250 15.33 -17.40 3.56
C GLY A 250 15.85 -15.95 3.60
N GLY A 251 14.94 -15.00 3.80
CA GLY A 251 15.24 -13.57 3.86
C GLY A 251 15.23 -12.87 2.50
N PRO A 252 15.12 -11.53 2.51
CA PRO A 252 14.98 -10.75 1.29
C PRO A 252 16.26 -10.72 0.44
N GLU A 253 17.44 -10.88 1.03
CA GLU A 253 18.71 -10.94 0.31
C GLU A 253 18.82 -12.20 -0.58
N MET A 254 18.30 -13.33 -0.10
CA MET A 254 18.23 -14.56 -0.91
C MET A 254 17.06 -14.55 -1.89
N LEU A 255 16.00 -13.81 -1.58
CA LEU A 255 14.87 -13.60 -2.49
C LEU A 255 15.30 -12.76 -3.70
N SER A 256 16.11 -11.72 -3.49
CA SER A 256 16.55 -10.82 -4.55
C SER A 256 17.45 -11.46 -5.60
N THR A 257 18.01 -12.64 -5.32
CA THR A 257 18.81 -13.40 -6.30
C THR A 257 17.97 -14.38 -7.12
N ARG A 258 16.65 -14.47 -6.89
CA ARG A 258 15.78 -15.40 -7.61
C ARG A 258 15.35 -14.81 -8.94
N THR A 259 15.54 -15.59 -9.99
CA THR A 259 14.98 -15.28 -11.30
C THR A 259 13.50 -15.62 -11.32
N PHE A 260 12.70 -14.72 -11.85
CA PHE A 260 11.31 -14.98 -12.20
C PHE A 260 11.15 -15.00 -13.71
N THR A 261 10.35 -15.92 -14.22
CA THR A 261 9.97 -15.96 -15.62
C THR A 261 8.52 -16.38 -15.70
N PHE A 262 7.72 -15.56 -16.36
CA PHE A 262 6.30 -15.84 -16.51
C PHE A 262 6.07 -17.00 -17.49
N GLY A 263 5.27 -17.99 -17.08
CA GLY A 263 4.75 -19.04 -17.98
C GLY A 263 5.73 -20.16 -18.37
N VAL A 264 6.82 -20.36 -17.61
CA VAL A 264 7.73 -21.52 -17.72
C VAL A 264 7.52 -22.53 -16.61
#